data_AF-A0AAC8XI70-F1
#
_entry.id   AF-A0AAC8XI70-F1
#
_cell.length_a   1.000
_cell.length_b   1.000
_cell.length_c   1.000
_cell.angle_alpha   90.00
_cell.angle_beta   90.00
_cell.angle_gamma   90.00
#
_symmetry.space_group_name_H-M   'P 1'
#
loop_
_entity.id
_entity.type
_entity.pdbx_description
1 polymer ?
#
loop_
_entity_poly.entity_id
_entity_poly.type
_entity_poly.pdbx_seq_one_letter_code
_entity_poly.pdbx_strand_id
1 'polypeptide(L)'
;MKLRTTAIAIVAFTSLFAGGSFASVEFTPTDNSVTSNLCVTAASGNKWKLHNQIKDSALDKKYVAKEMMCNGLTVSAFVEQYGKNADSIKKYLNIHQQHIANVAHNK
;
A
#
# COMPACT_ATOMS: atom_id res chain seq x y z
N MET A 1 0.86 -32.97 -61.01
CA MET A 1 1.37 -33.11 -59.63
C MET A 1 0.20 -32.97 -58.66
N LYS A 2 -0.03 -33.97 -57.81
CA LYS A 2 -1.14 -33.97 -56.82
C LYS A 2 -0.70 -33.21 -55.58
N LEU A 3 -1.39 -32.12 -55.27
CA LEU A 3 -1.13 -31.28 -54.11
C LEU A 3 -1.64 -32.01 -52.85
N ARG A 4 -0.75 -32.31 -51.90
CA ARG A 4 -1.14 -32.91 -50.62
C ARG A 4 -1.30 -31.79 -49.60
N THR A 5 -2.55 -31.50 -49.25
CA THR A 5 -2.90 -30.55 -48.19
C THR A 5 -2.70 -31.20 -46.83
N THR A 6 -1.54 -30.95 -46.22
CA THR A 6 -1.31 -31.24 -44.79
C THR A 6 -2.00 -30.18 -43.95
N ALA A 7 -3.08 -30.55 -43.27
CA ALA A 7 -3.76 -29.70 -42.30
C ALA A 7 -2.86 -29.54 -41.07
N ILE A 8 -2.40 -28.31 -40.80
CA ILE A 8 -1.66 -27.94 -39.59
C ILE A 8 -2.71 -27.58 -38.54
N ALA A 9 -2.90 -28.47 -37.56
CA ALA A 9 -3.74 -28.19 -36.40
C ALA A 9 -3.00 -27.20 -35.47
N ILE A 10 -3.42 -25.95 -35.45
CA ILE A 10 -2.90 -24.92 -34.54
C ILE A 10 -3.58 -25.13 -33.19
N VAL A 11 -2.84 -25.68 -32.23
CA VAL A 11 -3.29 -25.81 -30.84
C VAL A 11 -3.22 -24.43 -30.20
N ALA A 12 -4.37 -23.80 -29.98
CA ALA A 12 -4.46 -22.53 -29.26
C ALA A 12 -4.15 -22.75 -27.78
N PHE A 13 -3.02 -22.21 -27.31
CA PHE A 13 -2.70 -22.13 -25.88
C PHE A 13 -3.62 -21.10 -25.22
N THR A 14 -4.62 -21.55 -24.47
CA THR A 14 -5.41 -20.69 -23.59
C THR A 14 -4.63 -20.44 -22.31
N SER A 15 -3.99 -19.27 -22.20
CA SER A 15 -3.40 -18.81 -20.94
C SER A 15 -4.51 -18.50 -19.94
N LEU A 16 -4.71 -19.39 -18.97
CA LEU A 16 -5.54 -19.12 -17.79
C LEU A 16 -4.83 -18.05 -16.95
N PHE A 17 -5.31 -16.80 -17.04
CA PHE A 17 -4.96 -15.78 -16.07
C PHE A 17 -5.62 -16.15 -14.75
N ALA A 18 -4.88 -16.83 -13.88
CA ALA A 18 -5.27 -16.97 -12.48
C ALA A 18 -5.24 -15.56 -11.85
N GLY A 19 -6.41 -14.96 -11.65
CA GLY A 19 -6.55 -13.74 -10.87
C GLY A 19 -6.07 -14.02 -9.44
N GLY A 20 -4.90 -13.51 -9.09
CA GLY A 20 -4.37 -13.60 -7.73
C GLY A 20 -5.29 -12.86 -6.76
N SER A 21 -5.86 -13.58 -5.79
CA SER A 21 -6.51 -12.96 -4.65
C SER A 21 -5.43 -12.28 -3.80
N PHE A 22 -5.46 -10.95 -3.68
CA PHE A 22 -4.62 -10.25 -2.71
C PHE A 22 -5.14 -10.59 -1.31
N ALA A 23 -4.48 -11.52 -0.62
CA ALA A 23 -4.75 -11.74 0.79
C ALA A 23 -4.53 -10.42 1.54
N SER A 24 -5.57 -9.92 2.20
CA SER A 24 -5.47 -8.69 2.98
C SER A 24 -4.52 -8.94 4.15
N VAL A 25 -3.37 -8.28 4.16
CA VAL A 25 -2.42 -8.36 5.27
C VAL A 25 -3.08 -7.74 6.51
N GLU A 26 -3.17 -8.53 7.58
CA GLU A 26 -3.66 -8.07 8.88
C GLU A 26 -2.46 -7.73 9.77
N PHE A 27 -2.45 -6.51 10.30
CA PHE A 27 -1.41 -6.05 11.22
C PHE A 27 -1.93 -6.10 12.65
N THR A 28 -1.10 -6.64 13.53
CA THR A 28 -1.31 -6.61 14.98
C THR A 28 -0.17 -5.85 15.64
N PRO A 29 -0.43 -5.12 16.75
CA PRO A 29 0.63 -4.42 17.47
C PRO A 29 1.65 -5.42 18.02
N THR A 30 2.94 -5.16 17.85
CA THR A 30 4.00 -6.00 18.44
C THR A 30 4.05 -5.87 19.96
N ASP A 31 3.66 -4.70 20.48
CA ASP A 31 3.59 -4.40 21.90
C ASP A 31 2.41 -3.46 22.21
N ASN A 32 2.24 -3.15 23.50
CA ASN A 32 1.20 -2.25 23.99
C ASN A 32 1.60 -0.76 23.88
N SER A 33 2.65 -0.41 23.12
CA SER A 33 3.03 0.98 22.96
C SER A 33 2.00 1.74 22.12
N VAL A 34 1.91 3.05 22.39
CA VAL A 34 1.09 3.98 21.61
C VAL A 34 1.49 3.94 20.13
N THR A 35 2.79 3.93 19.84
CA THR A 35 3.32 3.97 18.47
C THR A 35 2.99 2.71 17.68
N SER A 36 3.11 1.53 18.28
CA SER A 36 2.70 0.26 17.64
C SER A 36 1.22 0.27 17.28
N ASN A 37 0.37 0.74 18.20
CA ASN A 37 -1.06 0.88 17.98
C ASN A 37 -1.39 1.89 16.88
N LEU A 38 -0.68 3.03 16.84
CA LEU A 38 -0.83 4.02 15.78
C LEU A 38 -0.44 3.46 14.41
N CYS A 39 0.65 2.70 14.31
CA CYS A 39 1.10 2.09 13.06
C CYS A 39 0.04 1.13 12.48
N VAL A 40 -0.51 0.25 13.34
CA VAL A 40 -1.58 -0.67 12.95
C VAL A 40 -2.84 0.09 12.51
N THR A 41 -3.23 1.12 13.27
CA THR A 41 -4.40 1.92 12.90
C THR A 41 -4.16 2.75 11.64
N ALA A 42 -2.96 3.26 11.42
CA ALA A 42 -2.60 3.93 10.16
C ALA A 42 -2.72 2.96 8.97
N ALA A 43 -2.21 1.73 9.10
CA ALA A 43 -2.37 0.71 8.06
C ALA A 43 -3.82 0.25 7.87
N SER A 44 -4.67 0.31 8.90
CA SER A 44 -6.09 -0.03 8.77
C SER A 44 -6.86 0.88 7.80
N GLY A 45 -6.34 2.08 7.51
CA GLY A 45 -7.00 3.07 6.66
C GLY A 45 -8.14 3.83 7.33
N ASN A 46 -8.42 3.57 8.61
CA ASN A 46 -9.47 4.25 9.35
C ASN A 46 -8.98 5.59 9.92
N LYS A 47 -9.19 6.67 9.14
CA LYS A 47 -8.84 8.05 9.51
C LYS A 47 -9.42 8.48 10.86
N TRP A 48 -10.66 8.13 11.17
CA TRP A 48 -11.32 8.59 12.41
C TRP A 48 -10.71 7.90 13.63
N LYS A 49 -10.45 6.59 13.54
CA LYS A 49 -9.74 5.84 14.58
C LYS A 49 -8.33 6.38 14.79
N LEU A 50 -7.61 6.69 13.69
CA LEU A 50 -6.29 7.30 13.76
C LEU A 50 -6.33 8.67 14.44
N HIS A 51 -7.31 9.52 14.10
CA HIS A 51 -7.48 10.82 14.73
C HIS A 51 -7.67 10.71 16.24
N ASN A 52 -8.56 9.83 16.69
CA ASN A 52 -8.82 9.65 18.11
C ASN A 52 -7.59 9.13 18.84
N GLN A 53 -6.90 8.12 18.30
CA GLN A 53 -5.70 7.61 18.97
C GLN A 53 -4.55 8.63 19.03
N ILE A 54 -4.38 9.48 18.02
CA ILE A 54 -3.42 10.59 18.08
C ILE A 54 -3.80 11.55 19.22
N LYS A 55 -5.08 11.93 19.30
CA LYS A 55 -5.58 12.83 20.34
C LYS A 55 -5.43 12.23 21.74
N ASP A 56 -5.78 10.95 21.91
CA ASP A 56 -5.76 10.26 23.20
C ASP A 56 -4.34 9.97 23.69
N SER A 57 -3.36 9.92 22.78
CA SER A 57 -1.95 9.67 23.09
C SER A 57 -1.13 10.92 23.41
N ALA A 58 -1.74 12.11 23.36
CA ALA A 58 -1.05 13.40 23.47
C ALA A 58 0.09 13.59 22.45
N LEU A 59 0.08 12.81 21.36
CA LEU A 59 1.04 12.97 20.26
C LEU A 59 0.55 13.99 19.25
N ASP A 60 1.48 14.75 18.69
CA ASP A 60 1.17 15.66 17.61
C ASP A 60 1.07 14.95 16.27
N LYS A 61 0.08 15.36 15.47
CA LYS A 61 -0.06 14.89 14.08
C LYS A 61 1.22 15.07 13.27
N LYS A 62 1.97 16.14 13.53
CA LYS A 62 3.26 16.45 12.88
C LYS A 62 4.34 15.44 13.27
N TYR A 63 4.40 15.02 14.53
CA TYR A 63 5.32 13.98 14.98
C TYR A 63 5.02 12.65 14.28
N VAL A 64 3.74 12.26 14.25
CA VAL A 64 3.29 11.05 13.55
C VAL A 64 3.64 11.10 12.06
N ALA A 65 3.51 12.26 11.42
CA ALA A 65 3.79 12.42 10.00
C ALA A 65 5.29 12.40 9.64
N LYS A 66 6.18 12.86 10.55
CA LYS A 66 7.58 13.14 10.21
C LYS A 66 8.62 12.30 10.96
N GLU A 67 8.33 11.97 12.21
CA GLU A 67 9.33 11.40 13.12
C GLU A 67 9.00 9.94 13.48
N MET A 68 7.70 9.57 13.52
CA MET A 68 7.30 8.21 13.90
C MET A 68 7.68 7.19 12.82
N MET A 69 8.22 6.05 13.26
CA MET A 69 8.56 4.93 12.40
C MET A 69 7.68 3.70 12.70
N CYS A 70 7.29 2.99 11.64
CA CYS A 70 6.56 1.74 11.68
C CYS A 70 7.42 0.66 11.04
N ASN A 71 7.94 -0.27 11.85
CA ASN A 71 8.83 -1.35 11.40
C ASN A 71 10.02 -0.85 10.56
N GLY A 72 10.65 0.25 10.98
CA GLY A 72 11.78 0.87 10.30
C GLY A 72 11.42 1.71 9.06
N LEU A 73 10.13 1.84 8.72
CA LEU A 73 9.64 2.70 7.64
C LEU A 73 8.99 3.96 8.21
N THR A 74 9.02 5.06 7.47
CA THR A 74 8.18 6.22 7.80
C THR A 74 6.71 5.83 7.69
N VAL A 75 5.83 6.53 8.41
CA VAL A 75 4.38 6.25 8.33
C VAL A 75 3.88 6.32 6.88
N SER A 76 4.37 7.27 6.08
CA SER A 76 4.02 7.38 4.66
C SER A 76 4.34 6.10 3.89
N ALA A 77 5.60 5.65 3.97
CA ALA A 77 6.05 4.46 3.25
C ALA A 77 5.33 3.20 3.74
N PHE A 78 5.11 3.11 5.05
CA PHE A 78 4.41 1.99 5.67
C PHE A 78 2.96 1.89 5.19
N VAL A 79 2.19 2.98 5.19
CA VAL A 79 0.80 2.96 4.73
C VAL A 79 0.68 2.83 3.21
N GLU A 80 1.67 3.27 2.45
CA GLU A 80 1.72 3.02 1.00
C GLU A 80 1.94 1.55 0.67
N GLN A 81 2.85 0.91 1.38
CA GLN A 81 3.22 -0.47 1.11
C GLN A 81 2.18 -1.46 1.63
N TYR A 82 1.56 -1.15 2.77
CA TYR A 82 0.77 -2.11 3.53
C TYR A 82 -0.62 -1.64 3.92
N GLY A 83 -0.91 -0.34 3.78
CA GLY A 83 -2.13 0.27 4.30
C GLY A 83 -3.30 0.20 3.34
N LYS A 84 -4.50 0.17 3.91
CA LYS A 84 -5.75 0.45 3.17
C LYS A 84 -5.95 1.95 3.08
N ASN A 85 -6.47 2.46 1.96
CA ASN A 85 -6.78 3.89 1.78
C ASN A 85 -5.58 4.82 2.12
N ALA A 86 -4.37 4.45 1.70
CA ALA A 86 -3.13 5.15 2.01
C ALA A 86 -3.21 6.67 1.78
N ASP A 87 -3.82 7.09 0.66
CA ASP A 87 -3.95 8.51 0.31
C ASP A 87 -4.82 9.30 1.30
N SER A 88 -5.87 8.67 1.86
CA SER A 88 -6.71 9.29 2.89
C SER A 88 -5.92 9.51 4.18
N ILE A 89 -5.10 8.52 4.57
CA ILE A 89 -4.25 8.60 5.76
C ILE A 89 -3.14 9.65 5.57
N LYS A 90 -2.41 9.59 4.46
CA LYS A 90 -1.37 10.57 4.11
C LYS A 90 -1.92 11.99 4.07
N LYS A 91 -3.06 12.20 3.40
CA LYS A 91 -3.74 13.50 3.36
C LYS A 91 -4.14 13.98 4.76
N TYR A 92 -4.70 13.10 5.59
CA TYR A 92 -5.06 13.46 6.96
C TYR A 92 -3.85 13.90 7.78
N LEU A 93 -2.73 13.18 7.66
CA LEU A 93 -1.47 13.50 8.32
C LEU A 93 -0.74 14.71 7.72
N ASN A 94 -1.29 15.34 6.66
CA ASN A 94 -0.64 16.39 5.87
C ASN A 94 0.72 15.94 5.31
N ILE A 95 0.84 14.65 4.96
CA ILE A 95 1.99 14.12 4.24
C ILE A 95 1.79 14.43 2.77
N HIS A 96 2.66 15.26 2.21
CA HIS A 96 2.63 15.57 0.79
C HIS A 96 3.14 14.37 0.00
N GLN A 97 2.28 13.82 -0.87
CA GLN A 97 2.70 12.87 -1.87
C GLN A 97 3.69 13.58 -2.80
N GLN A 98 4.97 13.25 -2.72
CA GLN A 98 5.90 13.56 -3.80
C GLN A 98 5.46 12.67 -4.96
N HIS A 99 4.57 13.16 -5.82
CA HIS A 99 4.43 12.58 -7.14
C HIS A 99 5.79 12.73 -7.78
N ILE A 100 6.57 11.64 -7.83
CA ILE A 100 7.67 11.54 -8.78
C ILE A 100 6.97 11.56 -10.14
N ALA A 101 6.76 12.76 -10.68
CA ALA A 101 6.51 12.89 -12.10
C ALA A 101 7.69 12.18 -12.76
N ASN A 102 7.41 11.08 -13.45
CA ASN A 102 8.40 10.38 -14.24
C ASN A 102 8.82 11.34 -15.36
N VAL A 103 9.74 12.27 -15.05
CA VAL A 103 10.36 13.12 -16.06
C VAL A 103 11.35 12.20 -16.76
N ALA A 104 10.84 11.46 -17.74
CA ALA A 104 11.64 10.81 -18.75
C ALA A 104 12.44 11.91 -19.46
N HIS A 105 13.61 12.22 -18.92
CA HIS A 105 14.64 12.94 -19.64
C HIS A 105 15.13 12.01 -20.75
N ASN A 106 14.56 12.18 -21.94
CA ASN A 106 15.18 11.72 -23.18
C ASN A 106 15.40 12.97 -24.04
N LYS A 107 16.65 13.39 -24.15
CA LYS A 107 17.13 14.40 -25.10
C LYS A 107 18.16 13.74 -26.00
#